data_AF-A0A4Y7UBN5-F1
#
_entry.id   AF-A0A4Y7UBN5-F1
#
_cell.length_a   1.000
_cell.length_b   1.000
_cell.length_c   1.000
_cell.angle_alpha   90.00
_cell.angle_beta   90.00
_cell.angle_gamma   90.00
#
_symmetry.space_group_name_H-M   'P 1'
#
loop_
_entity.id
_entity.type
_entity.pdbx_description
1 polymer ?
#
loop_
_entity_poly.entity_id
_entity_poly.type
_entity_poly.pdbx_seq_one_letter_code
_entity_poly.pdbx_strand_id
1 'polypeptide(L)'
;MIYKVLKNLVYLYYPKNICFNTENGKYIVSDEYVRLNQIITKFDSEYRQDISENILKEFEKDYSLKNFADFTLFDWGDRCMTFNLSIIEDGELYTISLLLSVVIPYYVIECKKNKIELLFSESKIIELQEANKETRKLNDLILKIEAIVEEKLLYKKLPNEIINFEIEDVSFQDAGFGHFKMFNAFFNNLILEKNEE
;
A
#
# COMPACT_ATOMS: atom_id res chain seq x y z
N MET A 1 15.06 -17.93 0.74
CA MET A 1 14.80 -18.30 -0.67
C MET A 1 13.95 -17.24 -1.36
N ILE A 2 12.78 -16.90 -0.81
CA ILE A 2 11.86 -15.87 -1.33
C ILE A 2 12.52 -14.49 -1.56
N TYR A 3 13.36 -14.03 -0.64
CA TYR A 3 14.09 -12.76 -0.79
C TYR A 3 14.88 -12.65 -2.09
N LYS A 4 15.62 -13.71 -2.46
CA LYS A 4 16.42 -13.72 -3.70
C LYS A 4 15.52 -13.65 -4.93
N VAL A 5 14.37 -14.31 -4.88
CA VAL A 5 13.37 -14.26 -5.96
C VAL A 5 12.80 -12.85 -6.10
N LEU A 6 12.36 -12.24 -5.01
CA LEU A 6 11.83 -10.88 -5.01
C LEU A 6 12.88 -9.86 -5.45
N LYS A 7 14.13 -9.97 -4.98
CA LYS A 7 15.23 -9.11 -5.43
C LYS A 7 15.50 -9.24 -6.93
N ASN A 8 15.48 -10.46 -7.46
CA ASN A 8 15.62 -10.66 -8.90
C ASN A 8 14.45 -10.05 -9.69
N LEU A 9 13.23 -10.12 -9.16
CA LEU A 9 12.07 -9.43 -9.75
C LEU A 9 12.27 -7.91 -9.74
N VAL A 10 12.83 -7.33 -8.68
CA VAL A 10 13.19 -5.90 -8.67
C VAL A 10 14.12 -5.58 -9.84
N TYR A 11 15.15 -6.38 -10.07
CA TYR A 11 16.07 -6.16 -11.20
C TYR A 11 15.45 -6.41 -12.59
N LEU A 12 14.22 -6.92 -12.67
CA LEU A 12 13.47 -6.94 -13.94
C LEU A 12 12.72 -5.63 -14.19
N TYR A 13 12.52 -4.80 -13.18
CA TYR A 13 11.66 -3.61 -13.24
C TYR A 13 12.38 -2.30 -12.95
N TYR A 14 13.56 -2.39 -12.32
CA TYR A 14 14.37 -1.24 -11.96
C TYR A 14 15.81 -1.44 -12.45
N PRO A 15 16.36 -0.50 -13.24
CA PRO A 15 17.72 -0.60 -13.74
C PRO A 15 18.73 -0.48 -12.59
N LYS A 16 19.79 -1.27 -12.70
CA LYS A 16 20.87 -1.30 -11.71
C LYS A 16 21.86 -0.17 -11.94
N ASN A 17 22.29 0.50 -10.87
CA ASN A 17 23.29 1.57 -10.88
C ASN A 17 22.95 2.74 -11.82
N ILE A 18 21.67 2.96 -12.12
CA ILE A 18 21.19 4.15 -12.81
C ILE A 18 20.31 4.92 -11.83
N CYS A 19 20.72 6.13 -11.47
CA CYS A 19 19.97 6.94 -10.52
C CYS A 19 18.77 7.61 -11.19
N PHE A 20 17.57 7.45 -10.62
CA PHE A 20 16.35 8.01 -11.20
C PHE A 20 16.41 9.54 -11.33
N ASN A 21 16.98 10.22 -10.33
CA ASN A 21 16.99 11.69 -10.25
C ASN A 21 18.13 12.31 -11.08
N THR A 22 19.33 11.72 -11.06
CA THR A 22 20.49 12.31 -11.74
C THR A 22 20.70 11.79 -13.16
N GLU A 23 20.16 10.63 -13.49
CA GLU A 23 20.31 9.98 -14.80
C GLU A 23 18.95 9.65 -15.44
N ASN A 24 17.94 10.49 -15.18
CA ASN A 24 16.54 10.28 -15.60
C ASN A 24 16.41 9.88 -17.08
N GLY A 25 17.12 10.56 -17.98
CA GLY A 25 17.08 10.27 -19.42
C GLY A 25 17.55 8.86 -19.79
N LYS A 26 18.48 8.26 -19.03
CA LYS A 26 18.88 6.85 -19.20
C LYS A 26 17.89 5.91 -18.51
N TYR A 27 17.36 6.34 -17.37
CA TYR A 27 16.45 5.54 -16.56
C TYR A 27 15.14 5.26 -17.29
N ILE A 28 14.48 6.29 -17.82
CA ILE A 28 13.14 6.17 -18.40
C ILE A 28 13.11 5.39 -19.71
N VAL A 29 14.26 5.26 -20.38
CA VAL A 29 14.42 4.48 -21.62
C VAL A 29 14.95 3.08 -21.36
N SER A 30 15.25 2.72 -20.11
CA SER A 30 15.69 1.38 -19.75
C SER A 30 14.58 0.35 -19.97
N ASP A 31 14.95 -0.84 -20.43
CA ASP A 31 13.98 -1.93 -20.67
C ASP A 31 13.24 -2.31 -19.40
N GLU A 32 13.92 -2.23 -18.25
CA GLU A 32 13.36 -2.50 -16.93
C GLU A 32 12.22 -1.52 -16.59
N TYR A 33 12.47 -0.22 -16.70
CA TYR A 33 11.46 0.80 -16.40
C TYR A 33 10.30 0.77 -17.40
N VAL A 34 10.60 0.61 -18.70
CA VAL A 34 9.57 0.49 -19.73
C VAL A 34 8.64 -0.69 -19.43
N ARG A 35 9.20 -1.84 -19.03
CA ARG A 35 8.43 -3.02 -18.62
C ARG A 35 7.56 -2.76 -17.40
N LEU A 36 8.11 -2.14 -16.36
CA LEU A 36 7.36 -1.78 -15.16
C LEU A 36 6.17 -0.88 -15.50
N ASN A 37 6.44 0.20 -16.25
CA ASN A 37 5.43 1.16 -16.63
C ASN A 37 4.32 0.52 -17.47
N GLN A 38 4.67 -0.36 -18.42
CA GLN A 38 3.69 -1.11 -19.21
C GLN A 38 2.76 -1.98 -18.35
N ILE A 39 3.29 -2.66 -17.32
CA ILE A 39 2.47 -3.47 -16.41
C ILE A 39 1.47 -2.59 -15.67
N ILE A 40 1.94 -1.48 -15.10
CA ILE A 40 1.10 -0.55 -14.32
C ILE A 40 0.04 0.09 -15.22
N THR A 41 0.43 0.67 -16.35
CA THR A 41 -0.51 1.34 -17.27
C THR A 41 -1.53 0.36 -17.81
N LYS A 42 -1.11 -0.85 -18.21
CA LYS A 42 -2.05 -1.88 -18.67
C LYS A 42 -3.02 -2.26 -17.57
N PHE A 43 -2.54 -2.47 -16.35
CA PHE A 43 -3.38 -2.79 -15.20
C PHE A 43 -4.42 -1.71 -14.94
N ASP A 44 -3.98 -0.45 -14.89
CA ASP A 44 -4.84 0.71 -14.66
C ASP A 44 -5.92 0.85 -15.75
N SER A 45 -5.56 0.68 -17.02
CA SER A 45 -6.50 0.85 -18.13
C SER A 45 -7.47 -0.32 -18.34
N GLU A 46 -7.05 -1.56 -18.06
CA GLU A 46 -7.83 -2.76 -18.44
C GLU A 46 -8.53 -3.43 -17.26
N TYR A 47 -7.98 -3.35 -16.03
CA TYR A 47 -8.42 -4.21 -14.92
C TYR A 47 -8.76 -3.45 -13.64
N ARG A 48 -8.16 -2.29 -13.38
CA ARG A 48 -8.27 -1.59 -12.09
C ARG A 48 -9.70 -1.38 -11.65
N GLN A 49 -10.56 -0.84 -12.52
CA GLN A 49 -11.93 -0.48 -12.14
C GLN A 49 -12.71 -1.71 -11.69
N ASP A 50 -12.73 -2.77 -12.51
CA ASP A 50 -13.45 -4.01 -12.20
C ASP A 50 -12.92 -4.68 -10.92
N ILE A 51 -11.59 -4.72 -10.76
CA ILE A 51 -10.97 -5.29 -9.55
C ILE A 51 -11.34 -4.45 -8.32
N SER A 52 -11.24 -3.13 -8.41
CA SER A 52 -11.58 -2.21 -7.31
C SER A 52 -13.02 -2.36 -6.88
N GLU A 53 -13.95 -2.32 -7.82
CA GLU A 53 -15.38 -2.49 -7.54
C GLU A 53 -15.68 -3.84 -6.90
N ASN A 54 -15.04 -4.92 -7.35
CA ASN A 54 -15.23 -6.25 -6.76
C ASN A 54 -14.69 -6.32 -5.33
N ILE A 55 -13.52 -5.74 -5.06
CA ILE A 55 -12.94 -5.68 -3.71
C ILE A 55 -13.86 -4.89 -2.77
N LEU A 56 -14.31 -3.71 -3.20
CA LEU A 56 -15.21 -2.88 -2.42
C LEU A 56 -16.55 -3.59 -2.13
N LYS A 57 -17.13 -4.28 -3.12
CA LYS A 57 -18.33 -5.11 -2.93
C LYS A 57 -18.12 -6.24 -1.91
N GLU A 58 -16.93 -6.85 -1.87
CA GLU A 58 -16.63 -7.84 -0.83
C GLU A 58 -16.53 -7.22 0.56
N PHE A 59 -15.94 -6.02 0.68
CA PHE A 59 -15.88 -5.29 1.95
C PHE A 59 -17.25 -4.79 2.42
N GLU A 60 -18.11 -4.32 1.52
CA GLU A 60 -19.47 -3.84 1.83
C GLU A 60 -20.37 -4.91 2.47
N LYS A 61 -20.08 -6.20 2.26
CA LYS A 61 -20.80 -7.31 2.93
C LYS A 61 -20.60 -7.30 4.44
N ASP A 62 -19.53 -6.67 4.91
CA ASP A 62 -19.25 -6.45 6.32
C ASP A 62 -19.58 -4.98 6.67
N TYR A 63 -20.51 -4.77 7.62
CA TYR A 63 -20.99 -3.43 7.98
C TYR A 63 -19.88 -2.49 8.48
N SER A 64 -18.77 -3.05 8.98
CA SER A 64 -17.62 -2.30 9.50
C SER A 64 -16.63 -1.90 8.42
N LEU A 65 -16.63 -2.63 7.31
CA LEU A 65 -15.71 -2.39 6.20
C LEU A 65 -16.40 -1.65 5.04
N LYS A 66 -17.71 -1.40 5.11
CA LYS A 66 -18.49 -0.72 4.06
C LYS A 66 -18.01 0.68 3.65
N ASN A 67 -17.18 1.32 4.47
CA ASN A 67 -16.61 2.65 4.19
C ASN A 67 -15.17 2.56 3.66
N PHE A 68 -14.69 1.36 3.30
CA PHE A 68 -13.46 1.21 2.54
C PHE A 68 -13.59 2.00 1.23
N ALA A 69 -12.57 2.77 0.87
CA ALA A 69 -12.54 3.54 -0.36
C ALA A 69 -11.21 3.35 -1.09
N ASP A 70 -11.27 3.44 -2.42
CA ASP A 70 -10.11 3.33 -3.32
C ASP A 70 -9.37 4.68 -3.39
N PHE A 71 -8.08 4.64 -3.06
CA PHE A 71 -7.12 5.74 -3.09
C PHE A 71 -5.91 5.41 -3.98
N THR A 72 -6.09 4.53 -4.97
CA THR A 72 -5.03 4.12 -5.89
C THR A 72 -4.54 5.29 -6.74
N LEU A 73 -3.21 5.48 -6.80
CA LEU A 73 -2.54 6.59 -7.50
C LEU A 73 -1.48 6.09 -8.50
N PHE A 74 -1.88 5.27 -9.48
CA PHE A 74 -0.94 4.77 -10.50
C PHE A 74 -0.26 5.89 -11.32
N ASP A 75 -0.93 7.03 -11.53
CA ASP A 75 -0.35 8.21 -12.20
C ASP A 75 0.86 8.79 -11.45
N TRP A 76 0.98 8.53 -10.14
CA TRP A 76 2.10 8.93 -9.31
C TRP A 76 3.22 7.88 -9.30
N GLY A 77 3.06 6.83 -10.11
CA GLY A 77 4.00 5.75 -10.28
C GLY A 77 3.85 4.65 -9.23
N ASP A 78 2.75 4.59 -8.46
CA ASP A 78 2.50 3.49 -7.52
C ASP A 78 2.45 2.12 -8.20
N ARG A 79 2.83 1.08 -7.47
CA ARG A 79 2.88 -0.32 -7.91
C ARG A 79 1.81 -1.15 -7.20
N CYS A 80 0.87 -0.51 -6.52
CA CYS A 80 -0.22 -1.16 -5.80
C CYS A 80 -1.53 -0.40 -5.94
N MET A 81 -2.63 -1.15 -5.79
CA MET A 81 -3.91 -0.55 -5.42
C MET A 81 -3.88 -0.21 -3.93
N THR A 82 -4.44 0.93 -3.57
CA THR A 82 -4.47 1.41 -2.19
C THR A 82 -5.92 1.60 -1.79
N PHE A 83 -6.33 0.97 -0.70
CA PHE A 83 -7.66 1.16 -0.15
C PHE A 83 -7.57 1.57 1.31
N ASN A 84 -8.36 2.57 1.71
CA ASN A 84 -8.31 3.11 3.07
C ASN A 84 -9.65 2.97 3.78
N LEU A 85 -9.56 2.78 5.09
CA LEU A 85 -10.68 2.85 6.02
C LEU A 85 -10.29 3.66 7.24
N SER A 86 -11.07 4.70 7.51
CA SER A 86 -10.91 5.52 8.70
C SER A 86 -11.79 4.98 9.83
N ILE A 87 -11.20 4.78 11.01
CA ILE A 87 -11.86 4.25 12.21
C ILE A 87 -11.52 5.14 13.40
N ILE A 88 -12.49 5.39 14.27
CA ILE A 88 -12.25 6.02 15.57
C ILE A 88 -12.29 4.94 16.65
N GLU A 89 -11.19 4.76 17.36
CA GLU A 89 -11.06 3.84 18.50
C GLU A 89 -10.42 4.61 19.67
N ASP A 90 -11.01 4.51 20.86
CA ASP A 90 -10.52 5.17 22.08
C ASP A 90 -10.23 6.68 21.94
N GLY A 91 -11.08 7.39 21.19
CA GLY A 91 -10.95 8.84 20.97
C GLY A 91 -9.89 9.22 19.94
N GLU A 92 -9.30 8.25 19.24
CA GLU A 92 -8.24 8.44 18.27
C GLU A 92 -8.70 8.00 16.88
N LEU A 93 -8.33 8.76 15.85
CA LEU A 93 -8.65 8.42 14.46
C LEU A 93 -7.50 7.65 13.83
N TYR A 94 -7.77 6.43 13.44
CA TYR A 94 -6.86 5.58 12.69
C TYR A 94 -7.28 5.52 11.22
N THR A 95 -6.29 5.41 10.34
CA THR A 95 -6.49 5.01 8.95
C THR A 95 -5.84 3.64 8.77
N ILE A 96 -6.65 2.62 8.47
CA ILE A 96 -6.16 1.36 7.94
C ILE A 96 -5.99 1.52 6.43
N SER A 97 -4.81 1.24 5.92
CA SER A 97 -4.47 1.23 4.50
C SER A 97 -4.14 -0.19 4.07
N LEU A 98 -4.90 -0.73 3.12
CA LEU A 98 -4.60 -1.97 2.42
C LEU A 98 -3.91 -1.66 1.11
N LEU A 99 -2.69 -2.14 0.93
CA LEU A 99 -1.91 -1.99 -0.28
C LEU A 99 -1.81 -3.36 -0.97
N LEU A 100 -2.36 -3.49 -2.17
CA LEU A 100 -2.32 -4.71 -2.99
C LEU A 100 -1.39 -4.51 -4.17
N SER A 101 -0.23 -5.19 -4.20
CA SER A 101 0.71 -5.03 -5.31
C SER A 101 0.09 -5.52 -6.63
N VAL A 102 0.33 -4.78 -7.72
CA VAL A 102 -0.03 -5.21 -9.09
C VAL A 102 1.12 -5.94 -9.77
N VAL A 103 2.31 -5.90 -9.17
CA VAL A 103 3.54 -6.47 -9.73
C VAL A 103 3.78 -7.89 -9.19
N ILE A 104 3.39 -8.14 -7.94
CA ILE A 104 3.51 -9.43 -7.26
C ILE A 104 2.23 -9.72 -6.45
N PRO A 105 1.89 -10.99 -6.18
CA PRO A 105 0.66 -11.35 -5.44
C PRO A 105 0.85 -11.19 -3.92
N TYR A 106 1.36 -10.02 -3.49
CA TYR A 106 1.56 -9.68 -2.09
C TYR A 106 0.81 -8.43 -1.68
N TYR A 107 0.38 -8.41 -0.42
CA TYR A 107 -0.25 -7.26 0.20
C TYR A 107 0.49 -6.80 1.46
N VAL A 108 0.24 -5.54 1.82
CA VAL A 108 0.63 -4.93 3.08
C VAL A 108 -0.60 -4.26 3.68
N ILE A 109 -0.76 -4.33 5.00
CA ILE A 109 -1.71 -3.51 5.73
C ILE A 109 -0.90 -2.59 6.64
N GLU A 110 -1.17 -1.30 6.51
CA GLU A 110 -0.65 -0.28 7.40
C GLU A 110 -1.79 0.29 8.24
N CYS A 111 -1.48 0.67 9.46
CA CYS A 111 -2.40 1.42 10.29
C CYS A 111 -1.68 2.65 10.80
N LYS A 112 -2.20 3.83 10.47
CA LYS A 112 -1.65 5.11 10.87
C LYS A 112 -2.60 5.82 11.82
N LYS A 113 -2.08 6.26 12.97
CA LYS A 113 -2.76 7.17 13.88
C LYS A 113 -2.73 8.60 13.30
N ASN A 114 -3.89 9.22 13.14
CA ASN A 114 -4.03 10.58 12.64
C ASN A 114 -4.14 11.57 13.80
N LYS A 115 -3.49 12.73 13.67
CA LYS A 115 -3.58 13.82 14.65
C LYS A 115 -4.86 14.64 14.44
N ILE A 116 -5.98 14.13 14.95
CA ILE A 116 -7.29 14.78 14.82
C ILE A 116 -7.47 16.03 15.67
N GLU A 117 -6.70 16.16 16.75
CA GLU A 117 -6.68 17.37 17.59
C GLU A 117 -6.28 18.64 16.81
N LEU A 118 -5.59 18.47 15.67
CA LEU A 118 -5.24 19.59 14.79
C LEU A 118 -6.44 20.10 13.96
N LEU A 119 -7.50 19.30 13.83
CA LEU A 119 -8.64 19.55 12.94
C LEU A 119 -9.98 19.65 13.68
N PHE A 120 -10.10 19.01 14.84
CA PHE A 120 -11.34 18.90 15.59
C PHE A 120 -11.14 19.22 17.08
N SER A 121 -12.14 19.85 17.70
CA SER A 121 -12.19 20.00 19.16
C SER A 121 -12.48 18.66 19.83
N GLU A 122 -12.06 18.49 21.09
CA GLU A 122 -12.36 17.28 21.89
C GLU A 122 -13.86 16.93 21.89
N SER A 123 -14.73 17.92 22.04
CA SER A 123 -16.18 17.73 21.96
C SER A 123 -16.64 17.11 20.64
N LYS A 124 -16.00 17.50 19.53
CA LYS A 124 -16.35 16.99 18.20
C LYS A 124 -15.84 15.56 18.00
N ILE A 125 -14.69 15.23 18.60
CA ILE A 125 -14.15 13.87 18.60
C ILE A 125 -15.07 12.93 19.39
N ILE A 126 -15.54 13.36 20.56
CA ILE A 126 -16.50 12.60 21.37
C ILE A 126 -17.81 12.38 20.59
N GLU A 127 -18.37 13.42 19.96
CA GLU A 127 -19.56 13.26 19.11
C GLU A 127 -19.35 12.24 17.98
N LEU A 128 -18.19 12.25 17.33
CA LEU A 128 -17.85 11.30 16.27
C LEU A 128 -17.68 9.88 16.79
N GLN A 129 -17.12 9.72 18.00
CA GLN A 129 -16.99 8.43 18.66
C GLN A 129 -18.34 7.89 19.13
N GLU A 130 -19.23 8.72 19.68
CA GLU A 130 -20.59 8.34 20.07
C GLU A 130 -21.47 8.01 18.85
N ALA A 131 -21.25 8.71 17.73
CA ALA A 131 -21.89 8.40 16.46
C ALA A 131 -21.29 7.14 15.79
N ASN A 132 -20.11 6.69 16.24
CA ASN A 132 -19.46 5.51 15.69
C ASN A 132 -20.24 4.26 16.10
N LYS A 133 -20.83 3.59 15.12
CA LYS A 133 -21.52 2.31 15.32
C LYS A 133 -20.56 1.13 15.37
N GLU A 134 -19.27 1.38 15.12
CA GLU A 134 -18.26 0.35 15.21
C GLU A 134 -17.91 0.02 16.66
N THR A 135 -18.00 -1.26 17.00
CA THR A 135 -17.69 -1.76 18.35
C THR A 135 -16.53 -2.76 18.34
N ARG A 136 -16.09 -3.21 17.16
CA ARG A 136 -14.91 -4.07 17.01
C ARG A 136 -13.64 -3.28 17.21
N LYS A 137 -12.62 -3.98 17.69
CA LYS A 137 -11.29 -3.40 17.85
C LYS A 137 -10.57 -3.28 16.52
N LEU A 138 -9.63 -2.35 16.43
CA LEU A 138 -8.79 -2.15 15.25
C LEU A 138 -8.13 -3.46 14.77
N ASN A 139 -7.58 -4.25 15.68
CA ASN A 139 -6.95 -5.53 15.35
C ASN A 139 -7.95 -6.55 14.77
N ASP A 140 -9.20 -6.56 15.23
CA ASP A 140 -10.22 -7.47 14.69
C ASP A 140 -10.59 -7.08 13.26
N LEU A 141 -10.61 -5.77 12.98
CA LEU A 141 -10.84 -5.25 11.63
C LEU A 141 -9.67 -5.60 10.70
N ILE A 142 -8.42 -5.47 11.16
CA ILE A 142 -7.23 -5.89 10.40
C ILE A 142 -7.31 -7.38 10.07
N LEU A 143 -7.52 -8.25 11.06
CA LEU A 143 -7.65 -9.71 10.85
C LEU A 143 -8.77 -10.04 9.85
N LYS A 144 -9.88 -9.29 9.89
CA LYS A 144 -10.98 -9.47 8.95
C LYS A 144 -10.59 -9.10 7.51
N ILE A 145 -9.87 -7.98 7.35
CA ILE A 145 -9.35 -7.55 6.04
C ILE A 145 -8.37 -8.60 5.51
N GLU A 146 -7.44 -9.08 6.35
CA GLU A 146 -6.50 -10.15 6.00
C GLU A 146 -7.23 -11.40 5.49
N ALA A 147 -8.22 -11.88 6.22
CA ALA A 147 -9.00 -13.04 5.80
C ALA A 147 -9.68 -12.85 4.43
N ILE A 148 -10.26 -11.67 4.18
CA ILE A 148 -10.89 -11.37 2.87
C ILE A 148 -9.82 -11.38 1.77
N VAL A 149 -8.69 -10.73 1.99
CA VAL A 149 -7.62 -10.61 1.00
C VAL A 149 -6.98 -11.96 0.68
N GLU A 150 -6.71 -12.78 1.69
CA GLU A 150 -6.07 -14.09 1.50
C GLU A 150 -7.03 -15.13 0.93
N GLU A 151 -8.29 -15.18 1.38
CA GLU A 151 -9.25 -16.20 0.94
C GLU A 151 -9.94 -15.87 -0.37
N LYS A 152 -10.20 -14.58 -0.65
CA LYS A 152 -10.96 -14.15 -1.83
C LYS A 152 -10.07 -13.63 -2.94
N LEU A 153 -9.03 -12.87 -2.59
CA LEU A 153 -8.13 -12.26 -3.58
C LEU A 153 -6.88 -13.12 -3.84
N LEU A 154 -6.63 -14.13 -3.00
CA LEU A 154 -5.49 -15.06 -3.11
C LEU A 154 -4.12 -14.37 -3.04
N TYR A 155 -4.08 -13.21 -2.40
CA TYR A 155 -2.85 -12.50 -2.07
C TYR A 155 -2.22 -13.10 -0.82
N LYS A 156 -0.91 -12.87 -0.62
CA LYS A 156 -0.19 -13.24 0.61
C LYS A 156 0.35 -12.03 1.31
N LYS A 157 0.35 -12.02 2.64
CA LYS A 157 0.98 -10.93 3.40
C LYS A 157 2.48 -10.90 3.12
N LEU A 158 3.03 -9.72 2.83
CA LEU A 158 4.47 -9.60 2.67
C LEU A 158 5.16 -9.80 4.02
N PRO A 159 6.20 -10.66 4.11
CA PRO A 159 6.93 -10.86 5.35
C PRO A 159 7.61 -9.58 5.85
N ASN A 160 7.44 -9.28 7.14
CA ASN A 160 7.97 -8.08 7.79
C ASN A 160 9.51 -8.02 7.75
N GLU A 161 10.19 -9.16 7.67
CA GLU A 161 11.65 -9.23 7.57
C GLU A 161 12.17 -8.73 6.22
N ILE A 162 11.31 -8.70 5.20
CA ILE A 162 11.68 -8.38 3.82
C ILE A 162 11.22 -6.97 3.43
N ILE A 163 10.12 -6.48 4.00
CA ILE A 163 9.50 -5.19 3.65
C ILE A 163 10.50 -4.02 3.67
N ASN A 164 11.38 -4.00 4.67
CA ASN A 164 12.38 -2.96 4.89
C ASN A 164 13.76 -3.28 4.29
N PHE A 165 13.89 -4.36 3.52
CA PHE A 165 15.18 -4.74 2.94
C PHE A 165 15.60 -3.75 1.85
N GLU A 166 16.78 -3.15 2.00
CA GLU A 166 17.34 -2.17 1.07
C GLU A 166 18.03 -2.81 -0.13
N ILE A 167 17.78 -2.29 -1.32
CA ILE A 167 18.39 -2.72 -2.58
C ILE A 167 19.36 -1.64 -3.00
N GLU A 168 20.59 -1.77 -2.51
CA GLU A 168 21.63 -0.72 -2.54
C GLU A 168 21.87 -0.11 -3.92
N ASP A 169 21.81 -0.92 -4.97
CA ASP A 169 22.13 -0.56 -6.36
C ASP A 169 20.92 -0.14 -7.19
N VAL A 170 19.78 0.13 -6.54
CA VAL A 170 18.56 0.63 -7.19
C VAL A 170 18.16 1.96 -6.58
N SER A 171 17.67 2.86 -7.43
CA SER A 171 17.06 4.13 -7.05
C SER A 171 15.75 4.30 -7.82
N PHE A 172 14.74 4.92 -7.20
CA PHE A 172 13.48 5.24 -7.85
C PHE A 172 12.81 6.42 -7.15
N GLN A 173 12.41 7.44 -7.92
CA GLN A 173 11.80 8.68 -7.41
C GLN A 173 12.57 9.25 -6.20
N ASP A 174 11.92 9.40 -5.05
CA ASP A 174 12.49 9.99 -3.84
C ASP A 174 13.49 9.07 -3.12
N ALA A 175 13.56 7.79 -3.51
CA ALA A 175 14.50 6.83 -2.94
C ALA A 175 15.80 6.77 -3.75
N GLY A 176 16.86 7.32 -3.17
CA GLY A 176 18.23 7.17 -3.67
C GLY A 176 18.81 5.77 -3.45
N PHE A 177 20.01 5.55 -3.98
CA PHE A 177 20.79 4.33 -3.69
C PHE A 177 20.98 4.15 -2.18
N GLY A 178 20.90 2.89 -1.74
CA GLY A 178 20.95 2.54 -0.31
C GLY A 178 19.68 2.86 0.47
N HIS A 179 18.66 3.49 -0.13
CA HIS A 179 17.41 3.84 0.55
C HIS A 179 16.17 3.20 -0.09
N PHE A 180 16.31 2.64 -1.29
CA PHE A 180 15.22 1.94 -1.97
C PHE A 180 14.95 0.58 -1.33
N LYS A 181 13.76 0.39 -0.76
CA LYS A 181 13.37 -0.84 -0.06
C LYS A 181 12.51 -1.76 -0.91
N MET A 182 12.38 -3.02 -0.48
CA MET A 182 11.46 -3.97 -1.11
C MET A 182 10.01 -3.48 -1.13
N PHE A 183 9.58 -2.76 -0.08
CA PHE A 183 8.30 -2.08 -0.07
C PHE A 183 8.16 -1.11 -1.25
N ASN A 184 9.16 -0.25 -1.46
CA ASN A 184 9.16 0.68 -2.58
C ASN A 184 9.15 -0.06 -3.92
N ALA A 185 9.81 -1.20 -4.05
CA ALA A 185 9.78 -1.96 -5.31
C ALA A 185 8.38 -2.44 -5.74
N PHE A 186 7.45 -2.67 -4.80
CA PHE A 186 6.21 -3.37 -5.11
C PHE A 186 4.92 -2.67 -4.69
N PHE A 187 5.02 -1.62 -3.87
CA PHE A 187 3.87 -0.88 -3.37
C PHE A 187 3.99 0.59 -3.76
N ASN A 188 4.33 1.48 -2.85
CA ASN A 188 4.45 2.91 -3.14
C ASN A 188 5.72 3.50 -2.51
N ASN A 189 5.88 4.81 -2.62
CA ASN A 189 7.03 5.51 -2.06
C ASN A 189 6.75 6.14 -0.70
N LEU A 190 5.69 5.68 -0.01
CA LEU A 190 5.45 6.09 1.37
C LEU A 190 6.60 5.64 2.26
N ILE A 191 6.93 6.49 3.23
CA ILE A 191 7.85 6.14 4.30
C ILE A 191 7.07 5.32 5.31
N LEU A 192 7.43 4.05 5.44
CA LEU A 192 6.97 3.20 6.54
C LEU A 192 7.48 3.80 7.86
N GLU A 193 6.62 4.53 8.55
CA GLU A 193 6.83 4.86 9.95
C GLU A 193 6.75 3.54 10.73
N LYS A 194 7.76 3.25 11.56
CA LYS A 194 7.62 2.14 12.51
C LYS A 194 6.48 2.54 13.44
N ASN A 195 5.39 1.78 13.43
CA ASN A 195 4.42 1.84 14.50
C ASN A 195 5.20 1.55 15.80
N GLU A 196 5.30 2.55 16.67
CA GLU A 196 5.71 2.32 18.04
C GLU A 196 4.67 1.36 18.64
N GLU A 197 5.09 0.13 18.93
CA GLU A 197 4.33 -0.85 19.71
C GLU A 197 4.10 -0.35 21.13
#